data_AF-A0A2A3T9N9-F1
#
_entry.id   AF-A0A2A3T9N9-F1
#
_cell.length_a   1.000
_cell.length_b   1.000
_cell.length_c   1.000
_cell.angle_alpha   90.00
_cell.angle_beta   90.00
_cell.angle_gamma   90.00
#
_symmetry.space_group_name_H-M   'P 1'
#
loop_
_entity.id
_entity.type
_entity.pdbx_description
1 polymer ?
#
loop_
_entity_poly.entity_id
_entity_poly.type
_entity_poly.pdbx_seq_one_letter_code
_entity_poly.pdbx_strand_id
1 'polypeptide(L)'
;MGHKFSFTNSGKEAVDLIKNNSYDLVLLNLAMPNFSGYNVIGELEKKIILIILTLFCFLNIPLMMQRFGDLFKKELEELLKNQ
;
A
#
# COMPACT_ATOMS: atom_id res chain seq x y z
N MET A 1 13.62 -12.96 -9.67
CA MET A 1 12.77 -12.46 -10.78
C MET A 1 12.20 -11.11 -10.35
N GLY A 2 12.09 -10.13 -11.24
CA GLY A 2 11.78 -8.74 -10.88
C GLY A 2 10.28 -8.48 -10.78
N HIS A 3 9.82 -7.98 -9.64
CA HIS A 3 8.47 -7.46 -9.49
C HIS A 3 8.48 -5.96 -9.84
N LYS A 4 7.57 -5.53 -10.70
CA LYS A 4 7.39 -4.11 -11.02
C LYS A 4 6.52 -3.49 -9.93
N PHE A 5 6.99 -2.39 -9.36
CA PHE A 5 6.25 -1.65 -8.35
C PHE A 5 6.19 -0.17 -8.74
N SER A 6 5.15 0.48 -8.26
CA SER A 6 4.92 1.92 -8.37
C SER A 6 4.46 2.40 -7.00
N PHE A 7 4.83 3.62 -6.63
CA PHE A 7 4.45 4.22 -5.35
C PHE A 7 4.02 5.67 -5.56
N THR A 8 3.10 6.14 -4.72
CA THR A 8 2.68 7.54 -4.64
C THR A 8 2.22 7.84 -3.22
N ASN A 9 2.37 9.10 -2.82
CA ASN A 9 1.88 9.63 -1.54
C ASN A 9 0.56 10.39 -1.70
N SER A 10 -0.02 10.42 -2.90
CA SER A 10 -1.26 11.11 -3.22
C SER A 10 -2.34 10.10 -3.58
N GLY A 11 -3.45 10.12 -2.85
CA GLY A 11 -4.56 9.22 -3.17
C GLY A 11 -5.19 9.50 -4.55
N LYS A 12 -5.09 10.73 -5.08
CA LYS A 12 -5.54 11.04 -6.45
C LYS A 12 -4.66 10.34 -7.48
N GLU A 13 -3.34 10.45 -7.34
CA GLU A 13 -2.41 9.74 -8.22
C GLU A 13 -2.54 8.22 -8.07
N ALA A 14 -2.85 7.73 -6.86
CA ALA A 14 -3.09 6.30 -6.65
C ALA A 14 -4.27 5.81 -7.49
N VAL A 15 -5.38 6.57 -7.54
CA VAL A 15 -6.53 6.26 -8.39
C VAL A 15 -6.13 6.28 -9.87
N ASP A 16 -5.39 7.29 -10.32
CA ASP A 16 -4.93 7.36 -11.71
C ASP A 16 -4.01 6.17 -12.06
N LEU A 17 -3.14 5.75 -11.14
CA LEU A 17 -2.30 4.57 -11.31
C LEU A 17 -3.13 3.29 -11.42
N ILE A 18 -4.10 3.08 -10.52
CA ILE A 18 -4.99 1.91 -10.50
C ILE A 18 -5.84 1.83 -11.78
N LYS A 19 -6.29 2.97 -12.32
CA LYS A 19 -7.09 3.00 -13.56
C LYS A 19 -6.27 2.71 -14.81
N ASN A 20 -5.03 3.16 -14.84
CA ASN A 20 -4.18 3.08 -16.03
C ASN A 20 -3.28 1.84 -16.06
N ASN A 21 -3.19 1.09 -14.96
CA ASN A 21 -2.33 -0.08 -14.83
C ASN A 21 -3.04 -1.21 -14.09
N SER A 22 -2.63 -2.45 -14.34
CA SER A 22 -3.11 -3.61 -13.58
C SER A 22 -2.17 -3.93 -12.43
N TYR A 23 -2.72 -4.10 -11.24
CA TYR A 23 -1.98 -4.49 -10.03
C TYR A 23 -2.59 -5.74 -9.42
N ASP A 24 -1.74 -6.69 -9.03
CA ASP A 24 -2.16 -7.87 -8.26
C ASP A 24 -2.33 -7.54 -6.76
N LEU A 25 -1.58 -6.54 -6.29
CA LEU A 25 -1.49 -6.14 -4.88
C LEU A 25 -1.45 -4.61 -4.76
N VAL A 26 -2.28 -4.05 -3.87
CA VAL A 26 -2.24 -2.64 -3.49
C VAL A 26 -2.05 -2.52 -1.99
N LEU A 27 -0.98 -1.82 -1.59
CA LEU A 27 -0.74 -1.43 -0.20
C LEU A 27 -1.27 -0.01 0.00
N LEU A 28 -2.28 0.14 0.87
CA LEU A 28 -2.99 1.42 1.02
C LEU A 28 -3.01 1.87 2.49
N ASN A 29 -2.54 3.08 2.74
CA ASN A 29 -2.74 3.76 4.02
C ASN A 29 -4.11 4.45 4.01
N LEU A 30 -4.98 4.19 5.00
CA LEU A 30 -6.26 4.92 5.11
C LEU A 30 -6.12 6.28 5.77
N ALA A 31 -5.12 6.43 6.64
CA ALA A 31 -4.83 7.67 7.35
C ALA A 31 -3.86 8.52 6.52
N MET A 32 -4.35 9.06 5.40
CA MET A 32 -3.65 10.06 4.60
C MET A 32 -4.20 11.46 4.89
N PRO A 33 -3.35 12.49 5.00
CA PRO A 33 -3.83 13.87 5.12
C PRO A 33 -4.48 14.30 3.80
N ASN A 34 -5.59 15.03 3.90
CA ASN A 34 -6.30 15.67 2.78
C ASN A 34 -7.04 14.76 1.77
N PHE A 35 -6.74 13.46 1.68
CA PHE A 35 -7.46 12.52 0.80
C PHE A 35 -7.68 11.19 1.50
N SER A 36 -8.93 10.73 1.58
CA SER A 36 -9.27 9.54 2.34
C SER A 36 -8.89 8.28 1.56
N GLY A 37 -8.17 7.34 2.19
CA GLY A 37 -7.87 6.05 1.55
C GLY A 37 -9.14 5.27 1.17
N TYR A 38 -10.28 5.55 1.81
CA TYR A 38 -11.56 4.99 1.40
C TYR A 38 -11.97 5.39 -0.03
N ASN A 39 -11.59 6.58 -0.50
CA ASN A 39 -11.82 6.97 -1.89
C ASN A 39 -11.02 6.10 -2.87
N VAL A 40 -9.79 5.71 -2.50
CA VAL A 40 -8.97 4.79 -3.32
C VAL A 40 -9.60 3.40 -3.36
N ILE A 41 -10.13 2.91 -2.23
CA ILE A 41 -10.81 1.61 -2.18
C ILE A 41 -11.99 1.55 -3.15
N GLY A 42 -12.75 2.63 -3.28
CA GLY A 42 -13.89 2.69 -4.20
C GLY A 42 -13.52 2.51 -5.67
N GLU A 43 -12.26 2.72 -6.02
CA GLU A 43 -11.75 2.64 -7.39
C GLU A 43 -11.04 1.31 -7.68
N LEU A 44 -10.89 0.43 -6.68
CA LEU A 44 -10.26 -0.88 -6.86
C LEU A 44 -11.19 -1.88 -7.53
N GLU A 45 -10.63 -2.65 -8.47
CA GLU A 45 -11.33 -3.79 -9.06
C GLU A 45 -11.42 -4.97 -8.07
N LYS A 46 -12.46 -5.80 -8.20
CA LYS A 46 -12.75 -6.93 -7.30
C LYS A 46 -11.66 -8.02 -7.24
N LYS A 47 -10.67 -7.99 -8.14
CA LYS A 47 -9.60 -9.00 -8.24
C LYS A 47 -8.29 -8.59 -7.56
N ILE A 48 -8.20 -7.37 -7.05
CA ILE A 48 -6.98 -6.83 -6.44
C ILE A 48 -6.91 -7.25 -4.98
N ILE A 49 -5.76 -7.76 -4.53
CA ILE A 49 -5.51 -7.99 -3.10
C ILE A 49 -5.21 -6.63 -2.46
N LEU A 50 -6.07 -6.19 -1.55
CA LEU A 50 -5.90 -4.94 -0.81
C LEU A 50 -5.33 -5.21 0.58
N ILE A 51 -4.17 -4.65 0.89
CA ILE A 51 -3.61 -4.64 2.25
C ILE A 51 -3.71 -3.23 2.81
N ILE A 52 -4.46 -3.10 3.89
CA ILE A 52 -4.74 -1.83 4.54
C ILE A 52 -3.75 -1.59 5.67
N LEU A 53 -2.98 -0.51 5.59
CA LEU A 53 -1.98 -0.10 6.57
C LEU A 53 -2.54 0.99 7.49
N THR A 54 -3.49 0.64 8.36
CA THR A 54 -4.09 1.63 9.30
C THR A 54 -3.43 1.68 10.67
N LEU A 55 -2.63 0.68 11.04
CA LEU A 55 -2.36 0.39 12.45
C LEU A 55 -1.16 1.12 13.09
N PHE A 56 -0.44 1.99 12.38
CA PHE A 56 0.84 2.51 12.90
C PHE A 56 0.87 4.00 13.25
N CYS A 57 -0.17 4.78 12.94
CA CYS A 57 -0.14 6.23 13.20
C CYS A 57 -0.52 6.67 14.63
N PHE A 58 -1.06 5.79 15.48
CA PHE A 58 -1.47 6.20 16.84
C PHE A 58 -0.33 6.23 17.87
N LEU A 59 0.88 5.83 17.49
CA LEU A 59 2.07 5.91 18.35
C LEU A 59 3.09 6.78 17.62
N ASN A 60 3.29 8.01 18.07
CA ASN A 60 4.30 8.96 17.58
C ASN A 60 5.74 8.46 17.86
N ILE A 61 6.10 7.28 17.36
CA ILE A 61 7.40 6.66 17.56
C ILE A 61 8.04 6.48 16.18
N PRO A 62 8.95 7.38 15.76
CA PRO A 62 9.67 7.29 14.48
C PRO A 62 10.34 5.91 14.26
N LEU A 63 10.82 5.28 15.33
CA LEU A 63 11.41 3.94 15.32
C LEU A 63 10.42 2.85 14.89
N MET A 64 9.14 3.01 15.21
CA MET A 64 8.11 2.05 14.86
C MET A 64 7.81 2.10 13.36
N MET A 65 7.84 3.30 12.75
CA MET A 65 7.71 3.49 11.30
C MET A 65 8.84 2.81 10.52
N GLN A 66 10.09 2.95 11.00
CA GLN A 66 11.26 2.32 10.39
C GLN A 66 11.20 0.79 10.51
N ARG A 67 10.95 0.27 11.72
CA ARG A 67 10.85 -1.19 11.95
C ARG A 67 9.70 -1.82 11.18
N PHE A 68 8.58 -1.12 11.03
CA PHE A 68 7.46 -1.60 10.23
C PHE A 68 7.80 -1.62 8.75
N GLY A 69 8.46 -0.59 8.22
CA GLY A 69 8.98 -0.61 6.84
C GLY A 69 9.90 -1.80 6.58
N ASP A 70 10.80 -2.09 7.53
CA ASP A 70 11.72 -3.25 7.43
C ASP A 70 10.98 -4.59 7.53
N LEU A 71 10.02 -4.72 8.46
CA LEU A 71 9.18 -5.92 8.59
C LEU A 71 8.32 -6.14 7.34
N PHE A 72 7.65 -5.10 6.84
CA PHE A 72 6.84 -5.18 5.63
C PHE A 72 7.67 -5.57 4.41
N LYS A 73 8.87 -5.00 4.28
CA LYS A 73 9.79 -5.38 3.22
C LYS A 73 10.14 -6.87 3.31
N LYS A 74 10.42 -7.37 4.51
CA LYS A 74 10.72 -8.79 4.74
C LYS A 74 9.52 -9.70 4.45
N GLU A 75 8.32 -9.35 4.92
CA GLU A 75 7.09 -10.12 4.69
C GLU A 75 6.76 -10.19 3.19
N LEU A 76 6.89 -9.07 2.48
CA LEU A 76 6.71 -9.03 1.03
C LEU A 76 7.77 -9.88 0.31
N GLU A 77 9.03 -9.81 0.73
CA GLU A 77 10.10 -10.66 0.19
C GLU A 77 9.83 -12.16 0.42
N GLU A 78 9.17 -12.56 1.51
CA GLU A 78 8.78 -13.95 1.76
C GLU A 78 7.55 -14.39 0.95
N LEU A 79 6.53 -13.54 0.85
CA LEU A 79 5.35 -13.81 0.02
C LEU A 79 5.71 -13.97 -1.46
N LEU A 80 6.69 -13.20 -1.93
CA LEU A 80 7.17 -13.23 -3.32
C LEU A 80 8.14 -14.39 -3.59
N LYS A 81 8.68 -15.07 -2.57
CA LYS A 81 9.54 -16.26 -2.73
C LYS A 81 8.76 -17.57 -2.87
N ASN A 82 7.49 -17.59 -2.48
CA ASN A 82 6.64 -18.79 -2.47
C ASN A 82 5.70 -18.89 -3.68
N GLN A 83 5.97 -18.13 -4.75
CA GLN A 83 5.38 -18.26 -6.08
C GLN A 83 6.49 -18.53 -7.10
#